data_AF-A0AAV5EDS9-F1
#
_entry.id   AF-A0AAV5EDS9-F1
#
_cell.length_a   1.000
_cell.length_b   1.000
_cell.length_c   1.000
_cell.angle_alpha   90.00
_cell.angle_beta   90.00
_cell.angle_gamma   90.00
#
_symmetry.space_group_name_H-M   'P 1'
#
loop_
_entity.id
_entity.type
_entity.pdbx_description
1 polymer ?
#
loop_
_entity_poly.entity_id
_entity_poly.type
_entity_poly.pdbx_seq_one_letter_code
_entity_poly.pdbx_strand_id
1 'polypeptide(L)'
;MWNGAPPPPPMGAAPPPPGTTGVGLPPPPPPPAAGAPQAAQPLTPAELEAQLTEKARKWHQLNSKRYGDKRKFGFVEAQKEDMPPEHVRKIIRDHGDMSSKKYRHDKRVYLGALKFVPHAVYNY
;
A
#
# COMPACT_ATOMS: atom_id res chain seq x y z
N MET A 1 -9.73 -33.78 32.96
CA MET A 1 -8.51 -33.24 33.57
C MET A 1 -7.70 -32.57 32.47
N TRP A 2 -7.63 -31.24 32.51
CA TRP A 2 -6.89 -30.38 31.60
C TRP A 2 -5.41 -30.38 32.02
N ASN A 3 -4.47 -30.60 31.10
CA ASN A 3 -3.17 -29.92 31.05
C ASN A 3 -2.27 -30.48 29.95
N GLY A 4 -1.65 -29.59 29.19
CA GLY A 4 -0.52 -29.92 28.31
C GLY A 4 -0.53 -29.13 27.00
N ALA A 5 -0.47 -27.80 27.07
CA ALA A 5 -0.28 -26.97 25.89
C ALA A 5 1.05 -27.32 25.18
N PRO A 6 1.11 -27.32 23.83
CA PRO A 6 2.35 -27.55 23.09
C PRO A 6 3.36 -26.40 23.33
N PRO A 7 4.68 -26.69 23.30
CA PRO A 7 5.71 -25.70 23.57
C PRO A 7 5.73 -24.59 22.49
N PRO A 8 6.13 -23.36 22.85
CA PRO A 8 6.26 -22.27 21.90
C PRO A 8 7.37 -22.56 20.87
N PRO A 9 7.20 -22.13 19.61
CA PRO A 9 8.25 -22.26 18.61
C PRO A 9 9.47 -21.41 18.99
N PRO A 10 10.70 -21.87 18.65
CA PRO A 10 11.90 -21.08 18.86
C PRO A 10 11.79 -19.78 18.07
N MET A 11 11.95 -18.64 18.76
CA MET A 11 12.08 -17.34 18.11
C MET A 11 13.39 -17.35 17.31
N GLY A 12 13.29 -17.65 16.02
CA GLY A 12 14.35 -17.42 15.06
C GLY A 12 14.69 -15.93 15.08
N ALA A 13 15.95 -15.61 15.41
CA ALA A 13 16.48 -14.27 15.30
C ALA A 13 16.15 -13.71 13.90
N ALA A 14 15.56 -12.51 13.86
CA ALA A 14 15.33 -11.80 12.61
C ALA A 14 16.67 -11.69 11.85
N PRO A 15 16.69 -11.91 10.53
CA PRO A 15 17.90 -11.70 9.75
C PRO A 15 18.34 -10.23 9.91
N PRO A 16 19.65 -9.97 10.12
CA PRO A 16 20.15 -8.61 10.19
C PRO A 16 19.80 -7.85 8.90
N PRO A 17 19.54 -6.54 8.98
CA PRO A 17 19.25 -5.73 7.80
C PRO A 17 20.40 -5.88 6.77
N PRO A 18 20.09 -6.06 5.48
CA PRO A 18 21.12 -6.15 4.45
C PRO A 18 21.84 -4.81 4.36
N GLY A 19 23.13 -4.80 4.69
CA GLY A 19 23.98 -3.62 4.54
C GLY A 19 25.21 -3.54 5.43
N THR A 20 25.32 -4.36 6.49
CA THR A 20 26.46 -4.29 7.42
C THR A 20 27.48 -5.41 7.18
N THR A 21 27.93 -5.59 5.93
CA THR A 21 29.17 -6.33 5.66
C THR A 21 30.31 -5.33 5.72
N GLY A 22 31.06 -5.39 6.82
CA GLY A 22 32.31 -4.65 6.99
C GLY A 22 33.29 -5.00 5.88
N VAL A 23 33.53 -4.04 5.00
CA VAL A 23 34.71 -3.96 4.15
C VAL A 23 35.09 -2.48 4.16
N GLY A 24 36.33 -2.16 4.53
CA GLY A 24 36.82 -0.80 4.70
C GLY A 24 36.63 0.03 3.43
N LEU A 25 35.57 0.84 3.42
CA LEU A 25 35.41 1.91 2.45
C LEU A 25 36.21 3.12 2.97
N PRO A 26 37.07 3.74 2.15
CA PRO A 26 37.69 5.00 2.54
C PRO A 26 36.58 6.03 2.85
N PRO A 27 36.80 6.94 3.82
CA PRO A 27 35.80 7.95 4.14
C PRO A 27 35.45 8.73 2.86
N PRO A 28 34.17 9.07 2.64
CA PRO A 28 33.78 9.87 1.49
C PRO A 28 34.57 11.20 1.51
N PRO A 29 34.97 11.73 0.34
CA PRO A 29 35.64 13.01 0.28
C PRO A 29 34.78 14.07 0.98
N PRO A 30 35.40 15.06 1.67
CA PRO A 30 34.65 16.17 2.23
C PRO A 30 33.79 16.80 1.13
N PRO A 31 32.53 17.16 1.42
CA PRO A 31 31.72 17.88 0.46
C PRO A 31 32.52 19.09 -0.04
N PRO A 32 32.49 19.39 -1.35
CA PRO A 32 33.16 20.59 -1.86
C PRO A 32 32.69 21.76 -1.00
N ALA A 33 33.65 22.54 -0.49
CA ALA A 33 33.38 23.69 0.36
C ALA A 33 32.19 24.43 -0.23
N ALA A 34 31.07 24.40 0.49
CA ALA A 34 29.84 25.05 0.07
C ALA A 34 30.25 26.46 -0.31
N GLY A 35 30.17 26.76 -1.61
CA GLY A 35 30.46 28.08 -2.13
C GLY A 35 29.73 29.05 -1.22
N ALA A 36 30.47 30.07 -0.76
CA ALA A 36 29.95 31.14 0.08
C ALA A 36 28.50 31.46 -0.32
N PRO A 37 27.58 31.67 0.64
CA PRO A 37 26.20 32.01 0.31
C PRO A 37 26.28 33.23 -0.62
N GLN A 38 26.01 33.00 -1.92
CA GLN A 38 25.96 34.09 -2.88
C GLN A 38 24.92 35.01 -2.30
N ALA A 39 25.38 36.20 -1.90
CA ALA A 39 24.56 37.24 -1.33
C ALA A 39 23.33 37.33 -2.22
N ALA A 40 22.17 36.96 -1.66
CA ALA A 40 20.90 37.07 -2.36
C ALA A 40 20.84 38.52 -2.81
N GLN A 41 21.01 38.75 -4.12
CA GLN A 41 20.75 40.05 -4.67
C GLN A 41 19.33 40.42 -4.26
N PRO A 42 19.06 41.66 -3.83
CA PRO A 42 17.72 42.06 -3.46
C PRO A 42 16.84 41.84 -4.70
N LEU A 43 16.05 40.76 -4.65
CA LEU A 43 15.11 40.42 -5.69
C LEU A 43 14.23 41.64 -5.91
N THR A 44 14.02 42.01 -7.17
CA THR A 44 13.13 43.11 -7.49
C THR A 44 11.76 42.85 -6.86
N PRO A 45 10.99 43.89 -6.49
CA PRO A 45 9.67 43.70 -5.85
C PRO A 45 8.76 42.73 -6.63
N ALA A 46 8.86 42.73 -7.95
CA ALA A 46 8.14 41.83 -8.85
C ALA A 46 8.60 40.35 -8.75
N GLU A 47 9.90 40.09 -8.59
CA GLU A 47 10.43 38.73 -8.40
C GLU A 47 10.10 38.18 -7.00
N LEU A 48 10.04 39.05 -6.00
CA LEU A 48 9.59 38.70 -4.65
C LEU A 48 8.10 38.31 -4.65
N GLU A 49 7.26 39.09 -5.33
CA GLU A 49 5.84 38.76 -5.55
C GLU A 49 5.68 37.45 -6.31
N ALA A 50 6.46 37.21 -7.37
CA ALA A 50 6.47 35.95 -8.09
C ALA A 50 6.82 34.76 -7.18
N GLN A 51 7.85 34.87 -6.34
CA GLN A 51 8.22 33.81 -5.39
C GLN A 51 7.16 33.58 -4.31
N LEU A 52 6.50 34.64 -3.83
CA LEU A 52 5.39 34.55 -2.89
C LEU A 52 4.19 33.83 -3.51
N THR A 53 3.84 34.14 -4.76
CA THR A 53 2.75 33.44 -5.46
C THR A 53 3.07 31.97 -5.70
N GLU A 54 4.30 31.63 -6.08
CA GLU A 54 4.73 30.25 -6.22
C GLU A 54 4.70 29.48 -4.90
N LYS A 55 5.16 30.11 -3.82
CA LYS A 55 5.16 29.52 -2.47
C LYS A 55 3.74 29.30 -1.98
N ALA A 56 2.84 30.27 -2.18
CA ALA A 56 1.42 30.14 -1.88
C ALA A 56 0.78 29.01 -2.67
N ARG A 57 1.09 28.89 -3.96
CA ARG A 57 0.59 27.81 -4.84
C ARG A 57 1.05 26.44 -4.37
N LYS A 58 2.35 26.29 -4.06
CA LYS A 58 2.93 25.05 -3.52
C LYS A 58 2.31 24.68 -2.17
N TRP A 59 2.15 25.66 -1.28
CA TRP A 59 1.52 25.46 0.02
C TRP A 59 0.06 25.02 -0.12
N HIS A 60 -0.72 25.68 -0.99
CA HIS A 60 -2.10 25.31 -1.27
C HIS A 60 -2.21 23.87 -1.79
N GLN A 61 -1.36 23.47 -2.75
CA GLN A 61 -1.36 22.09 -3.27
C GLN A 61 -1.04 21.06 -2.18
N LEU A 62 -0.07 21.35 -1.31
CA LEU A 62 0.31 20.46 -0.21
C LEU A 62 -0.82 20.34 0.81
N ASN A 63 -1.44 21.46 1.17
CA ASN A 63 -2.54 21.52 2.11
C ASN A 63 -3.78 20.77 1.58
N SER A 64 -4.20 21.05 0.34
CA SER A 64 -5.31 20.36 -0.32
C SER A 64 -5.07 18.85 -0.43
N LYS A 65 -3.83 18.42 -0.74
CA LYS A 65 -3.48 17.00 -0.71
C LYS A 65 -3.62 16.46 0.71
N ARG A 66 -2.92 17.06 1.69
CA ARG A 66 -2.75 16.53 3.05
C ARG A 66 -4.06 16.35 3.78
N TYR A 67 -5.00 17.28 3.61
CA TYR A 67 -6.27 17.32 4.34
C TYR A 67 -7.50 16.99 3.48
N GLY A 68 -7.30 16.38 2.30
CA GLY A 68 -8.41 15.96 1.45
C GLY A 68 -9.30 14.91 2.11
N ASP A 69 -10.58 14.87 1.72
CA ASP A 69 -11.62 14.05 2.37
C ASP A 69 -11.29 12.56 2.46
N LYS A 70 -10.58 12.00 1.46
CA LYS A 70 -10.12 10.60 1.45
C LYS A 70 -9.18 10.24 2.61
N ARG A 71 -8.58 11.23 3.26
CA ARG A 71 -7.66 11.06 4.40
C ARG A 71 -8.28 11.45 5.74
N LYS A 72 -9.54 11.88 5.75
CA LYS A 72 -10.24 12.19 6.99
C LYS A 72 -10.54 10.90 7.75
N PHE A 73 -10.46 10.97 9.06
CA PHE A 73 -10.90 9.89 9.93
C PHE A 73 -12.39 9.63 9.69
N GLY A 74 -12.77 8.36 9.54
CA GLY A 74 -14.13 7.97 9.19
C GLY A 74 -14.47 8.08 7.69
N PHE A 75 -13.49 8.31 6.81
CA PHE A 75 -13.71 8.17 5.38
C PHE A 75 -14.08 6.71 5.05
N VAL A 76 -15.30 6.53 4.56
CA VAL A 76 -15.76 5.25 4.01
C VAL A 76 -15.33 5.21 2.56
N GLU A 77 -14.60 4.16 2.20
CA GLU A 77 -14.13 3.94 0.85
C GLU A 77 -15.30 3.93 -0.13
N ALA A 78 -15.02 4.32 -1.38
CA ALA A 78 -16.03 4.41 -2.42
C ALA A 78 -16.85 3.10 -2.49
N GLN A 79 -18.14 3.27 -2.79
CA GLN A 79 -19.06 2.15 -2.94
C GLN A 79 -18.50 1.16 -3.97
N LYS A 80 -18.66 -0.14 -3.70
CA LYS A 80 -18.31 -1.17 -4.68
C LYS A 80 -19.22 -1.01 -5.90
N GLU A 81 -18.60 -0.58 -7.00
CA GLU A 81 -19.24 -0.52 -8.31
C GLU A 81 -19.52 -1.94 -8.84
N ASP A 82 -20.55 -2.07 -9.67
CA ASP A 82 -20.92 -3.36 -10.25
C ASP A 82 -19.90 -3.82 -11.30
N MET A 83 -19.49 -5.09 -11.20
CA MET A 83 -18.49 -5.66 -12.09
C MET A 83 -19.16 -6.21 -13.36
N PRO A 84 -18.50 -6.17 -14.54
CA PRO A 84 -19.08 -6.71 -15.75
C PRO A 84 -19.53 -8.17 -15.57
N PRO A 85 -20.74 -8.54 -16.02
CA PRO A 85 -21.31 -9.87 -15.77
C PRO A 85 -20.48 -11.00 -16.40
N GLU A 86 -19.74 -10.68 -17.47
CA GLU A 86 -18.81 -11.60 -18.13
C GLU A 86 -17.69 -12.10 -17.21
N HIS A 87 -17.31 -11.30 -16.20
CA HIS A 87 -16.27 -11.69 -15.25
C HIS A 87 -16.68 -12.93 -14.46
N VAL A 88 -17.89 -12.93 -13.90
CA VAL A 88 -18.44 -14.08 -13.15
C VAL A 88 -18.66 -15.26 -14.09
N ARG A 89 -19.23 -15.02 -15.28
CA ARG A 89 -19.47 -16.07 -16.28
C ARG A 89 -18.19 -16.79 -16.68
N LYS A 90 -17.10 -16.04 -16.89
CA LYS A 90 -15.79 -16.59 -17.22
C LYS A 90 -15.22 -17.41 -16.06
N ILE A 91 -15.28 -16.90 -14.83
CA ILE A 91 -14.78 -17.62 -13.65
C ILE A 91 -15.48 -18.98 -13.50
N ILE A 92 -16.81 -19.03 -13.58
CA ILE A 92 -17.56 -20.29 -13.45
C ILE A 92 -17.21 -21.27 -14.58
N ARG A 93 -17.11 -20.78 -15.83
CA ARG A 93 -16.73 -21.59 -16.98
C ARG A 93 -15.31 -22.17 -16.86
N ASP A 94 -14.37 -21.34 -16.43
CA ASP A 94 -12.96 -21.71 -16.30
C ASP A 94 -12.72 -22.73 -15.17
N HIS A 95 -13.48 -22.64 -14.07
CA HIS A 95 -13.41 -23.59 -12.95
C HIS A 95 -14.10 -24.91 -13.28
N GLY A 96 -15.23 -24.86 -14.00
CA GLY A 96 -15.99 -26.03 -14.42
C GLY A 96 -16.31 -26.98 -13.26
N ASP A 97 -15.87 -28.22 -13.38
CA ASP A 97 -16.07 -29.29 -12.39
C ASP A 97 -14.95 -29.40 -11.34
N MET A 98 -14.04 -28.42 -11.29
CA MET A 98 -12.88 -28.40 -10.39
C MET A 98 -11.91 -29.60 -10.58
N SER A 99 -12.00 -30.36 -11.68
CA SER A 99 -11.11 -31.51 -11.92
C SER A 99 -9.66 -31.08 -12.16
N SER A 100 -9.45 -29.91 -12.78
CA SER A 100 -8.13 -29.36 -13.08
C SER A 100 -7.30 -29.05 -11.82
N LYS A 101 -6.03 -29.47 -11.84
CA LYS A 101 -5.05 -29.20 -10.75
C LYS A 101 -4.81 -27.70 -10.52
N LYS A 102 -5.05 -26.86 -11.53
CA LYS A 102 -4.90 -25.40 -11.46
C LYS A 102 -5.75 -24.79 -10.34
N TYR A 103 -6.96 -25.31 -10.14
CA TYR A 103 -7.93 -24.80 -9.16
C TYR A 103 -7.93 -25.57 -7.84
N ARG A 104 -6.82 -26.26 -7.51
CA ARG A 104 -6.71 -27.08 -6.29
C ARG A 104 -6.94 -26.27 -5.00
N HIS A 105 -6.52 -25.01 -4.97
CA HIS A 105 -6.65 -24.14 -3.81
C HIS A 105 -8.11 -23.73 -3.56
N ASP A 106 -8.89 -23.60 -4.62
CA ASP A 106 -10.26 -23.10 -4.56
C ASP A 106 -11.25 -24.19 -4.10
N LYS A 107 -10.90 -25.48 -4.24
CA LYS A 107 -11.74 -26.62 -3.82
C LYS A 107 -12.23 -26.50 -2.37
N ARG A 108 -11.34 -26.12 -1.45
CA ARG A 108 -11.69 -25.95 -0.03
C ARG A 108 -12.68 -24.81 0.18
N VAL A 109 -12.56 -23.74 -0.61
CA VAL A 109 -13.46 -22.60 -0.56
C VAL A 109 -14.84 -22.99 -1.08
N TYR A 110 -14.93 -23.68 -2.22
CA TYR A 110 -16.20 -24.19 -2.77
C TYR A 110 -16.94 -25.09 -1.78
N LEU A 111 -16.23 -26.01 -1.11
CA LEU A 111 -16.83 -26.83 -0.07
C LEU A 111 -17.34 -26.01 1.12
N GLY A 112 -16.58 -24.98 1.55
CA GLY A 112 -16.99 -24.08 2.62
C GLY A 112 -18.21 -23.23 2.26
N ALA A 113 -18.38 -22.88 0.99
CA ALA A 113 -19.51 -22.11 0.49
C ALA A 113 -20.83 -22.90 0.50
N LEU A 114 -20.79 -24.24 0.52
CA LEU A 114 -21.99 -25.08 0.56
C LEU A 114 -22.92 -24.76 1.73
N LYS A 115 -22.36 -24.31 2.86
CA LYS A 115 -23.15 -23.92 4.04
C LYS A 115 -24.11 -22.75 3.78
N PHE A 116 -23.83 -21.93 2.75
CA PHE A 116 -24.64 -20.77 2.39
C PHE A 116 -25.60 -21.06 1.23
N VAL A 117 -25.61 -22.28 0.67
CA VAL A 117 -26.55 -22.67 -0.39
C VAL A 117 -28.01 -22.41 0.00
N PRO A 118 -28.49 -22.72 1.23
CA PRO A 118 -29.86 -22.40 1.61
C PRO A 118 -30.18 -20.90 1.55
N HIS A 119 -29.21 -20.05 1.93
CA HIS A 119 -29.37 -18.59 1.84
C HIS A 119 -29.38 -18.12 0.39
N ALA A 120 -28.49 -18.66 -0.46
CA ALA A 120 -28.48 -18.33 -1.88
C ALA A 120 -29.78 -18.71 -2.57
N VAL A 121 -30.34 -19.89 -2.28
CA VAL A 121 -31.62 -20.36 -2.85
C VAL A 121 -32.81 -19.52 -2.40
N TYR A 122 -32.82 -19.02 -1.17
CA TYR A 122 -33.90 -18.15 -0.68
C TYR A 122 -33.90 -16.76 -1.32
N ASN A 123 -32.73 -16.23 -1.65
CA ASN A 123 -32.57 -14.91 -2.27
C ASN A 123 -32.51 -14.95 -3.81
N TYR A 124 -32.67 -16.14 -4.40
CA TYR A 124 -32.77 -16.36 -5.84
C TYR A 124 -34.25 -16.38 -6.25
#